data_AF-A0A4R0XG84-F1
#
_entry.id   AF-A0A4R0XG84-F1
#
_cell.length_a   1.000
_cell.length_b   1.000
_cell.length_c   1.000
_cell.angle_alpha   90.00
_cell.angle_beta   90.00
_cell.angle_gamma   90.00
#
_symmetry.space_group_name_H-M   'P 1'
#
loop_
_entity.id
_entity.type
_entity.pdbx_description
1 polymer ?
#
loop_
_entity_poly.entity_id
_entity_poly.type
_entity_poly.pdbx_seq_one_letter_code
_entity_poly.pdbx_strand_id
1 'polypeptide(L)'
;MQQLTTLGLKAEAITAADDFALADRIDEIYGHIQNPDSGVPTMMTSAAGGGAGVMDVFVGSTESPGLMLPITHWISHMPGAAVWIDPKADHLPRPTVDALKRRMGKAIIYVMGGPQQVPEALVRQLNRYGMVARITNDDAVAFNAPPADNPIAESVAFARMWDPMGMVGWNVNGPGHGFTLVNQSDWQGAVGSAILSHLGFHAPLLLVSDPNQLPAPVSDYLGVVRPTFLVSPGDGPYNMVYVVGDYARISWPQQVAVNSSQEMANRHDSPNGSVYVAPR
;
A
#
# COMPACT_ATOMS: atom_id res chain seq x y z
N MET A 1 -15.38 -23.35 -12.21
CA MET A 1 -14.61 -23.71 -13.42
C MET A 1 -15.50 -24.00 -14.62
N GLN A 2 -16.37 -25.03 -14.58
CA GLN A 2 -17.21 -25.40 -15.74
C GLN A 2 -18.05 -24.24 -16.29
N GLN A 3 -18.69 -23.45 -15.42
CA GLN A 3 -19.46 -22.26 -15.83
C GLN A 3 -18.60 -21.20 -16.55
N LEU A 4 -17.35 -20.98 -16.09
CA LEU A 4 -16.43 -20.02 -16.72
C LEU A 4 -16.02 -20.50 -18.12
N THR A 5 -15.75 -21.81 -18.27
CA THR A 5 -15.44 -22.42 -19.56
C THR A 5 -16.62 -22.35 -20.52
N THR A 6 -17.86 -22.54 -20.03
CA THR A 6 -19.08 -22.38 -20.84
C THR A 6 -19.23 -20.95 -21.37
N LEU A 7 -18.75 -19.94 -20.63
CA LEU A 7 -18.68 -18.55 -21.08
C LEU A 7 -17.51 -18.27 -22.04
N GLY A 8 -16.73 -19.28 -22.43
CA GLY A 8 -15.57 -19.14 -23.31
C GLY A 8 -14.34 -18.53 -22.62
N LEU A 9 -14.35 -18.41 -21.28
CA LEU A 9 -13.23 -17.85 -20.53
C LEU A 9 -12.14 -18.91 -20.31
N LYS A 10 -10.88 -18.50 -20.48
CA LYS A 10 -9.74 -19.23 -19.93
C LYS A 10 -9.71 -19.01 -18.42
N ALA A 11 -9.70 -20.08 -17.65
CA ALA A 11 -9.69 -20.01 -16.20
C ALA A 11 -8.68 -21.02 -15.65
N GLU A 12 -7.95 -20.59 -14.63
CA GLU A 12 -7.05 -21.42 -13.84
C GLU A 12 -7.42 -21.24 -12.36
N ALA A 13 -7.49 -22.34 -11.61
CA ALA A 13 -7.69 -22.27 -10.18
C ALA A 13 -6.32 -22.13 -9.49
N ILE A 14 -6.17 -21.08 -8.69
CA ILE A 14 -4.98 -20.88 -7.86
C ILE A 14 -5.33 -21.33 -6.44
N THR A 15 -4.83 -22.51 -6.04
CA THR A 15 -5.10 -23.08 -4.71
C THR A 15 -3.82 -23.63 -4.08
N ALA A 16 -3.76 -23.65 -2.76
CA ALA A 16 -2.64 -24.21 -2.00
C ALA A 16 -3.12 -24.78 -0.66
N ALA A 17 -2.21 -25.40 0.10
CA ALA A 17 -2.54 -26.04 1.38
C ALA A 17 -2.74 -25.06 2.54
N ASP A 18 -2.12 -23.89 2.47
CA ASP A 18 -2.17 -22.82 3.48
C ASP A 18 -1.87 -21.45 2.83
N ASP A 19 -1.97 -20.38 3.62
CA ASP A 19 -1.78 -19.00 3.16
C ASP A 19 -0.33 -18.73 2.71
N PHE A 20 0.67 -19.42 3.27
CA PHE A 20 2.07 -19.26 2.87
C PHE A 20 2.28 -19.83 1.47
N ALA A 21 1.82 -21.06 1.24
CA ALA A 21 1.90 -21.72 -0.06
C ALA A 21 1.03 -21.02 -1.11
N LEU A 22 -0.11 -20.43 -0.70
CA LEU A 22 -0.95 -19.66 -1.61
C LEU A 22 -0.26 -18.39 -2.07
N ALA A 23 0.38 -17.65 -1.16
CA ALA A 23 1.12 -16.44 -1.49
C ALA A 23 2.30 -16.72 -2.45
N ASP A 24 3.07 -17.78 -2.20
CA ASP A 24 4.16 -18.20 -3.09
C ASP A 24 3.63 -18.59 -4.48
N ARG A 25 2.53 -19.35 -4.54
CA ARG A 25 1.91 -19.74 -5.81
C ARG A 25 1.37 -18.55 -6.60
N ILE A 26 0.79 -17.55 -5.92
CA ILE A 26 0.33 -16.31 -6.55
C ILE A 26 1.53 -15.55 -7.14
N ASP A 27 2.63 -15.42 -6.40
CA ASP A 27 3.85 -14.76 -6.88
C ASP A 27 4.48 -15.50 -8.08
N GLU A 28 4.52 -16.84 -8.06
CA GLU A 28 4.99 -17.66 -9.17
C GLU A 28 4.15 -17.42 -10.44
N ILE A 29 2.82 -17.51 -10.34
CA ILE A 29 1.91 -17.32 -11.47
C ILE A 29 2.00 -15.87 -11.97
N TYR A 30 1.98 -14.89 -11.07
CA TYR A 30 2.08 -13.49 -11.44
C TYR A 30 3.39 -13.18 -12.15
N GLY A 31 4.52 -13.70 -11.63
CA GLY A 31 5.82 -13.59 -12.27
C GLY A 31 5.84 -14.18 -13.68
N HIS A 32 5.29 -15.37 -13.87
CA HIS A 32 5.20 -15.98 -15.21
C HIS A 32 4.33 -15.20 -16.19
N ILE A 33 3.27 -14.53 -15.72
CA ILE A 33 2.39 -13.71 -16.56
C ILE A 33 3.04 -12.36 -16.88
N GLN A 34 3.61 -11.70 -15.87
CA GLN A 34 4.11 -10.33 -15.97
C GLN A 34 5.53 -10.25 -16.56
N ASN A 35 6.40 -11.18 -16.20
CA ASN A 35 7.77 -11.28 -16.71
C ASN A 35 8.18 -12.74 -16.96
N PRO A 36 7.76 -13.32 -18.10
CA PRO A 36 8.06 -14.71 -18.46
C PRO A 36 9.54 -15.07 -18.46
N ASP A 37 10.44 -14.11 -18.71
CA ASP A 37 11.88 -14.35 -18.83
C ASP A 37 12.54 -14.64 -17.47
N SER A 38 12.09 -13.96 -16.41
CA SER A 38 12.65 -14.12 -15.06
C SER A 38 11.78 -14.96 -14.13
N GLY A 39 10.48 -15.11 -14.44
CA GLY A 39 9.52 -15.83 -13.58
C GLY A 39 9.26 -15.14 -12.24
N VAL A 40 9.64 -13.87 -12.10
CA VAL A 40 9.37 -13.03 -10.93
C VAL A 40 8.81 -11.69 -11.37
N PRO A 41 7.83 -11.11 -10.64
CA PRO A 41 7.38 -9.76 -10.91
C PRO A 41 8.55 -8.80 -10.81
N THR A 42 8.78 -8.04 -11.88
CA THR A 42 9.83 -7.03 -11.91
C THR A 42 9.30 -5.72 -12.42
N MET A 43 9.79 -4.64 -11.84
CA MET A 43 9.68 -3.32 -12.41
C MET A 43 10.31 -3.31 -13.82
N MET A 44 9.47 -3.05 -14.82
CA MET A 44 9.94 -2.79 -16.18
C MET A 44 10.40 -1.32 -16.27
N THR A 45 11.08 -0.94 -17.35
CA THR A 45 11.27 0.49 -17.65
C THR A 45 9.90 1.17 -17.72
N SER A 46 9.54 1.90 -16.68
CA SER A 46 8.33 2.72 -16.66
C SER A 46 8.46 3.88 -17.66
N ALA A 47 7.35 4.55 -17.96
CA ALA A 47 7.36 5.79 -18.73
C ALA A 47 8.24 6.90 -18.09
N ALA A 48 8.61 6.75 -16.81
CA ALA A 48 9.50 7.64 -16.06
C ALA A 48 10.99 7.22 -16.09
N GLY A 49 11.38 6.19 -16.87
CA GLY A 49 12.78 5.94 -17.24
C GLY A 49 13.69 5.25 -16.20
N GLY A 50 13.14 4.73 -15.09
CA GLY A 50 13.91 4.00 -14.08
C GLY A 50 13.20 2.73 -13.59
N GLY A 51 13.97 1.79 -13.02
CA GLY A 51 13.45 0.61 -12.28
C GLY A 51 13.68 -0.76 -12.89
N ALA A 52 14.32 -0.85 -14.06
CA ALA A 52 14.49 -2.12 -14.77
C ALA A 52 15.14 -3.20 -13.88
N GLY A 53 14.38 -4.26 -13.58
CA GLY A 53 14.85 -5.43 -12.85
C GLY A 53 14.78 -5.33 -11.33
N VAL A 54 14.14 -4.30 -10.76
CA VAL A 54 13.81 -4.28 -9.32
C VAL A 54 12.79 -5.38 -9.01
N MET A 55 13.03 -6.12 -7.91
CA MET A 55 12.28 -7.31 -7.51
C MET A 55 11.76 -7.15 -6.08
N ASP A 56 10.76 -6.30 -5.89
CA ASP A 56 10.22 -5.98 -4.57
C ASP A 56 9.39 -7.13 -3.98
N VAL A 57 9.54 -7.32 -2.66
CA VAL A 57 8.80 -8.30 -1.87
C VAL A 57 8.34 -7.66 -0.58
N PHE A 58 7.03 -7.64 -0.37
CA PHE A 58 6.40 -7.18 0.87
C PHE A 58 6.16 -8.39 1.78
N VAL A 59 6.62 -8.30 3.02
CA VAL A 59 6.54 -9.37 4.02
C VAL A 59 5.64 -8.93 5.16
N GLY A 60 4.54 -9.64 5.33
CA GLY A 60 3.57 -9.44 6.40
C GLY A 60 3.52 -10.60 7.40
N SER A 61 2.87 -10.33 8.53
CA SER A 61 2.60 -11.31 9.59
C SER A 61 1.20 -11.90 9.44
N THR A 62 1.07 -13.23 9.53
CA THR A 62 -0.26 -13.88 9.56
C THR A 62 -1.08 -13.53 10.78
N GLU A 63 -0.44 -13.06 11.86
CA GLU A 63 -1.11 -12.60 13.08
C GLU A 63 -1.54 -11.12 13.00
N SER A 64 -1.12 -10.39 11.97
CA SER A 64 -1.48 -8.98 11.77
C SER A 64 -1.68 -8.65 10.28
N PRO A 65 -2.59 -9.35 9.57
CA PRO A 65 -2.75 -9.21 8.13
C PRO A 65 -3.23 -7.81 7.71
N GLY A 66 -3.87 -7.06 8.62
CA GLY A 66 -4.31 -5.69 8.37
C GLY A 66 -3.18 -4.73 7.95
N LEU A 67 -1.94 -4.98 8.39
CA LEU A 67 -0.77 -4.18 8.02
C LEU A 67 -0.37 -4.34 6.54
N MET A 68 -0.81 -5.41 5.88
CA MET A 68 -0.56 -5.64 4.46
C MET A 68 -1.63 -5.03 3.55
N LEU A 69 -2.75 -4.53 4.11
CA LEU A 69 -3.82 -3.96 3.27
C LEU A 69 -3.35 -2.81 2.37
N PRO A 70 -2.50 -1.85 2.83
CA PRO A 70 -2.01 -0.79 1.95
C PRO A 70 -1.21 -1.30 0.75
N ILE A 71 -0.54 -2.45 0.90
CA ILE A 71 0.25 -3.06 -0.16
C ILE A 71 -0.62 -3.54 -1.32
N THR A 72 -1.88 -3.92 -1.08
CA THR A 72 -2.81 -4.33 -2.16
C THR A 72 -2.94 -3.27 -3.25
N HIS A 73 -2.98 -1.99 -2.85
CA HIS A 73 -3.08 -0.84 -3.73
C HIS A 73 -1.75 -0.58 -4.46
N TRP A 74 -0.62 -0.78 -3.78
CA TRP A 74 0.70 -0.69 -4.39
C TRP A 74 0.92 -1.77 -5.44
N ILE A 75 0.68 -3.04 -5.12
CA ILE A 75 0.93 -4.15 -6.04
C ILE A 75 -0.05 -4.21 -7.23
N SER A 76 -1.17 -3.47 -7.12
CA SER A 76 -2.07 -3.19 -8.25
C SER A 76 -1.51 -2.12 -9.17
N HIS A 77 -0.72 -1.18 -8.63
CA HIS A 77 -0.08 -0.09 -9.37
C HIS A 77 1.27 -0.53 -9.96
N MET A 78 2.09 -1.24 -9.18
CA MET A 78 3.48 -1.58 -9.44
C MET A 78 3.75 -3.06 -9.19
N PRO A 79 4.58 -3.73 -9.99
CA PRO A 79 4.89 -5.15 -9.80
C PRO A 79 5.62 -5.41 -8.49
N GLY A 80 5.17 -6.40 -7.74
CA GLY A 80 5.82 -6.87 -6.51
C GLY A 80 5.14 -8.13 -5.96
N ALA A 81 5.81 -8.80 -5.02
CA ALA A 81 5.23 -9.94 -4.31
C ALA A 81 4.72 -9.55 -2.93
N ALA A 82 3.70 -10.25 -2.45
CA ALA A 82 3.27 -10.22 -1.06
C ALA A 82 3.40 -11.63 -0.48
N VAL A 83 4.20 -11.79 0.58
CA VAL A 83 4.45 -13.08 1.24
C VAL A 83 4.25 -12.96 2.75
N TRP A 84 4.04 -14.11 3.39
CA TRP A 84 3.69 -14.17 4.80
C TRP A 84 4.78 -14.82 5.66
N ILE A 85 4.83 -14.44 6.92
CA ILE A 85 5.56 -15.16 7.96
C ILE A 85 4.65 -15.45 9.16
N ASP A 86 4.99 -16.48 9.92
CA ASP A 86 4.44 -16.70 11.26
C ASP A 86 5.39 -16.06 12.27
N PRO A 87 4.97 -15.02 13.03
CA PRO A 87 5.83 -14.38 14.01
C PRO A 87 6.17 -15.26 15.20
N LYS A 88 5.44 -16.35 15.43
CA LYS A 88 5.69 -17.31 16.52
C LYS A 88 6.65 -18.41 16.12
N ALA A 89 7.01 -18.51 14.83
CA ALA A 89 7.93 -19.52 14.32
C ALA A 89 9.39 -19.08 14.47
N ASP A 90 10.28 -20.06 14.69
CA ASP A 90 11.73 -19.82 14.77
C ASP A 90 12.38 -19.61 13.39
N HIS A 91 11.68 -19.97 12.31
CA HIS A 91 12.21 -19.96 10.95
C HIS A 91 11.18 -19.44 9.95
N LEU A 92 11.68 -18.86 8.86
CA LEU A 92 10.83 -18.46 7.75
C LEU A 92 10.09 -19.67 7.16
N PRO A 93 8.79 -19.55 6.85
CA PRO A 93 8.05 -20.58 6.12
C PRO A 93 8.76 -20.94 4.82
N ARG A 94 8.77 -22.23 4.46
CA ARG A 94 9.40 -22.70 3.22
C ARG A 94 8.88 -21.97 1.97
N PRO A 95 7.57 -21.77 1.78
CA PRO A 95 7.06 -21.04 0.62
C PRO A 95 7.63 -19.61 0.51
N THR A 96 7.76 -18.90 1.63
CA THR A 96 8.39 -17.57 1.66
C THR A 96 9.86 -17.62 1.28
N VAL A 97 10.59 -18.64 1.74
CA VAL A 97 11.99 -18.86 1.33
C VAL A 97 12.09 -19.14 -0.17
N ASP A 98 11.19 -19.94 -0.73
CA ASP A 98 11.20 -20.31 -2.13
C ASP A 98 10.91 -19.09 -3.02
N ALA A 99 9.93 -18.26 -2.64
CA ALA A 99 9.65 -16.99 -3.31
C ALA A 99 10.85 -16.03 -3.33
N LEU A 100 11.58 -15.95 -2.23
CA LEU A 100 12.78 -15.11 -2.14
C LEU A 100 13.94 -15.69 -2.94
N LYS A 101 14.15 -17.01 -2.93
CA LYS A 101 15.20 -17.67 -3.72
C LYS A 101 15.00 -17.51 -5.23
N ARG A 102 13.75 -17.47 -5.73
CA ARG A 102 13.45 -17.21 -7.15
C ARG A 102 14.08 -15.88 -7.64
N ARG A 103 14.32 -14.92 -6.74
CA ARG A 103 14.94 -13.62 -7.03
C ARG A 103 16.48 -13.63 -6.97
N MET A 104 17.11 -14.78 -6.71
CA MET A 104 18.58 -14.97 -6.77
C MET A 104 19.39 -13.95 -5.96
N GLY A 105 18.91 -13.58 -4.76
CA GLY A 105 19.61 -12.60 -3.90
C GLY A 105 19.37 -11.13 -4.27
N LYS A 106 18.53 -10.84 -5.28
CA LYS A 106 18.23 -9.50 -5.76
C LYS A 106 16.93 -8.92 -5.20
N ALA A 107 16.32 -9.59 -4.22
CA ALA A 107 15.09 -9.10 -3.62
C ALA A 107 15.36 -7.80 -2.84
N ILE A 108 14.45 -6.84 -2.98
CA ILE A 108 14.31 -5.74 -2.03
C ILE A 108 13.09 -6.07 -1.18
N ILE A 109 13.31 -6.28 0.11
CA ILE A 109 12.36 -6.89 1.02
C ILE A 109 11.84 -5.81 1.98
N TYR A 110 10.57 -5.48 1.85
CA TYR A 110 9.88 -4.52 2.72
C TYR A 110 9.11 -5.27 3.80
N VAL A 111 9.52 -5.09 5.05
CA VAL A 111 8.86 -5.70 6.22
C VAL A 111 7.79 -4.77 6.75
N MET A 112 6.55 -5.25 6.82
CA MET A 112 5.40 -4.50 7.32
C MET A 112 5.25 -4.66 8.83
N GLY A 113 5.12 -3.54 9.54
CA GLY A 113 5.00 -3.49 10.99
C GLY A 113 6.32 -3.66 11.75
N GLY A 114 6.23 -3.54 13.08
CA GLY A 114 7.37 -3.53 13.97
C GLY A 114 7.86 -4.90 14.44
N PRO A 115 8.82 -4.93 15.39
CA PRO A 115 9.41 -6.16 15.91
C PRO A 115 8.42 -7.12 16.58
N GLN A 116 7.24 -6.64 17.00
CA GLN A 116 6.20 -7.50 17.57
C GLN A 116 5.48 -8.33 16.49
N GLN A 117 5.23 -7.73 15.32
CA GLN A 117 4.55 -8.39 14.20
C GLN A 117 5.55 -9.17 13.34
N VAL A 118 6.77 -8.68 13.19
CA VAL A 118 7.84 -9.36 12.45
C VAL A 118 9.13 -9.32 13.28
N PRO A 119 9.41 -10.37 14.06
CA PRO A 119 10.57 -10.42 14.95
C PRO A 119 11.92 -10.25 14.24
N GLU A 120 12.87 -9.59 14.91
CA GLU A 120 14.22 -9.35 14.41
C GLU A 120 14.98 -10.64 14.04
N ALA A 121 14.68 -11.76 14.71
CA ALA A 121 15.23 -13.05 14.37
C ALA A 121 14.84 -13.50 12.95
N LEU A 122 13.59 -13.26 12.54
CA LEU A 122 13.10 -13.58 11.20
C LEU A 122 13.60 -12.55 10.17
N VAL A 123 13.70 -11.27 10.53
CA VAL A 123 14.32 -10.24 9.67
C VAL A 123 15.76 -10.58 9.31
N ARG A 124 16.57 -11.03 10.28
CA ARG A 124 17.93 -11.52 10.00
C ARG A 124 17.96 -12.70 9.03
N GLN A 125 16.92 -13.53 9.00
CA GLN A 125 16.81 -14.61 8.03
C GLN A 125 16.44 -14.12 6.63
N LEU A 126 15.57 -13.11 6.53
CA LEU A 126 15.21 -12.46 5.26
C LEU A 126 16.43 -11.84 4.58
N ASN A 127 17.33 -11.23 5.36
CA ASN A 127 18.56 -10.58 4.87
C ASN A 127 19.56 -11.53 4.18
N ARG A 128 19.32 -12.85 4.22
CA ARG A 128 20.10 -13.82 3.44
C ARG A 128 19.69 -13.91 1.98
N TYR A 129 18.54 -13.33 1.62
CA TYR A 129 17.95 -13.46 0.28
C TYR A 129 17.80 -12.14 -0.46
N GLY A 130 18.20 -11.04 0.14
CA GLY A 130 18.06 -9.71 -0.42
C GLY A 130 18.29 -8.64 0.64
N MET A 131 18.16 -7.40 0.22
CA MET A 131 18.24 -6.26 1.13
C MET A 131 16.91 -6.09 1.84
N VAL A 132 16.94 -5.88 3.16
CA VAL A 132 15.72 -5.72 3.96
C VAL A 132 15.59 -4.28 4.43
N ALA A 133 14.43 -3.68 4.17
CA ALA A 133 13.98 -2.43 4.76
C ALA A 133 12.72 -2.73 5.60
N ARG A 134 12.69 -2.27 6.84
CA ARG A 134 11.45 -2.28 7.62
C ARG A 134 10.70 -0.99 7.31
N ILE A 135 9.45 -1.13 6.88
CA ILE A 135 8.53 0.00 6.82
C ILE A 135 8.11 0.23 8.25
N THR A 136 8.82 1.15 8.89
CA THR A 136 8.46 1.62 10.21
C THR A 136 7.54 2.80 10.05
N ASN A 137 6.53 2.84 10.89
CA ASN A 137 5.78 4.07 11.05
C ASN A 137 6.69 5.17 11.67
N ASP A 138 7.83 4.80 12.29
CA ASP A 138 8.86 5.68 12.87
C ASP A 138 9.68 6.49 11.83
N ASP A 139 9.01 7.29 11.00
CA ASP A 139 9.68 8.31 10.19
C ASP A 139 9.63 9.64 10.95
N ALA A 140 10.76 10.09 11.50
CA ALA A 140 10.86 11.33 12.28
C ALA A 140 10.64 12.61 11.46
N VAL A 141 10.70 12.54 10.12
CA VAL A 141 10.35 13.63 9.20
C VAL A 141 8.84 13.60 8.91
N ALA A 142 8.22 12.41 8.96
CA ALA A 142 6.80 12.25 8.70
C ALA A 142 5.90 12.33 9.95
N PHE A 143 6.31 11.80 11.11
CA PHE A 143 5.46 11.59 12.28
C PHE A 143 6.02 12.27 13.54
N ASN A 144 5.20 13.14 14.15
CA ASN A 144 5.55 13.89 15.37
C ASN A 144 5.42 13.09 16.68
N ALA A 145 5.26 11.77 16.60
CA ALA A 145 5.25 10.83 17.73
C ALA A 145 5.61 9.44 17.20
N PRO A 146 6.18 8.53 18.03
CA PRO A 146 6.36 7.12 17.67
C PRO A 146 4.99 6.53 17.35
N PRO A 147 4.68 6.26 16.08
CA PRO A 147 3.38 5.75 15.71
C PRO A 147 3.29 4.27 16.04
N ALA A 148 2.11 3.85 16.52
CA ALA A 148 1.86 2.47 16.85
C ALA A 148 1.84 1.60 15.59
N ASP A 149 2.40 0.39 15.65
CA ASP A 149 2.35 -0.60 14.58
C ASP A 149 0.92 -1.15 14.42
N ASN A 150 0.08 -0.39 13.75
CA ASN A 150 -1.32 -0.72 13.49
C ASN A 150 -1.72 -0.32 12.06
N PRO A 151 -2.78 -0.94 11.50
CA PRO A 151 -3.15 -0.74 10.09
C PRO A 151 -3.40 0.73 9.70
N ILE A 152 -3.94 1.55 10.61
CA ILE A 152 -4.23 2.96 10.32
C ILE A 152 -2.91 3.74 10.16
N ALA A 153 -1.98 3.60 11.10
CA ALA A 153 -0.67 4.26 11.01
C ALA A 153 0.10 3.78 9.78
N GLU A 154 0.12 2.46 9.53
CA GLU A 154 0.77 1.83 8.38
C GLU A 154 0.26 2.40 7.05
N SER A 155 -1.06 2.59 6.93
CA SER A 155 -1.67 3.15 5.73
C SER A 155 -1.20 4.58 5.44
N VAL A 156 -1.03 5.39 6.49
CA VAL A 156 -0.53 6.78 6.36
C VAL A 156 0.97 6.80 6.09
N ALA A 157 1.77 5.96 6.75
CA ALA A 157 3.21 5.87 6.53
C ALA A 157 3.51 5.45 5.10
N PHE A 158 2.82 4.42 4.61
CA PHE A 158 3.00 3.92 3.26
C PHE A 158 2.58 4.94 2.19
N ALA A 159 1.53 5.74 2.43
CA ALA A 159 1.11 6.80 1.53
C ALA A 159 2.16 7.92 1.38
N ARG A 160 2.99 8.14 2.40
CA ARG A 160 3.96 9.25 2.42
C ARG A 160 5.36 8.86 2.00
N MET A 161 5.75 7.63 2.32
CA MET A 161 7.12 7.16 2.11
C MET A 161 7.49 7.10 0.62
N TRP A 162 8.80 7.18 0.39
CA TRP A 162 9.42 6.90 -0.90
C TRP A 162 10.80 6.29 -0.65
N ASP A 163 11.01 5.06 -1.13
CA ASP A 163 12.32 4.46 -1.24
C ASP A 163 12.80 4.57 -2.70
N PRO A 164 13.82 5.39 -3.01
CA PRO A 164 14.33 5.53 -4.37
C PRO A 164 15.01 4.25 -4.89
N MET A 165 15.46 3.34 -4.02
CA MET A 165 16.21 2.16 -4.43
C MET A 165 15.30 1.05 -4.97
N GLY A 166 14.22 0.71 -4.26
CA GLY A 166 13.17 -0.14 -4.82
C GLY A 166 12.12 0.61 -5.64
N MET A 167 12.18 1.95 -5.67
CA MET A 167 11.12 2.78 -6.27
C MET A 167 9.75 2.49 -5.66
N VAL A 168 9.72 2.29 -4.33
CA VAL A 168 8.53 1.87 -3.57
C VAL A 168 7.98 3.02 -2.73
N GLY A 169 6.66 3.14 -2.72
CA GLY A 169 5.93 4.13 -1.94
C GLY A 169 5.30 5.20 -2.82
N TRP A 170 4.33 5.91 -2.25
CA TRP A 170 3.51 6.85 -3.03
C TRP A 170 4.10 8.26 -3.09
N ASN A 171 5.00 8.62 -2.17
CA ASN A 171 5.57 9.96 -2.05
C ASN A 171 4.51 11.08 -1.99
N VAL A 172 3.32 10.81 -1.42
CA VAL A 172 2.23 11.80 -1.36
C VAL A 172 2.43 12.68 -0.14
N ASN A 173 3.16 13.78 -0.34
CA ASN A 173 3.51 14.73 0.72
C ASN A 173 2.91 16.14 0.50
N GLY A 174 2.05 16.29 -0.52
CA GLY A 174 1.36 17.53 -0.86
C GLY A 174 0.02 17.24 -1.54
N PRO A 175 -0.68 18.27 -2.05
CA PRO A 175 -1.99 18.10 -2.67
C PRO A 175 -1.89 17.68 -4.14
N GLY A 176 -3.01 17.23 -4.70
CA GLY A 176 -3.14 16.82 -6.11
C GLY A 176 -3.22 15.32 -6.34
N HIS A 177 -3.69 14.56 -5.35
CA HIS A 177 -3.63 13.10 -5.36
C HIS A 177 -4.98 12.44 -5.09
N GLY A 178 -5.07 11.15 -5.45
CA GLY A 178 -6.18 10.29 -5.08
C GLY A 178 -5.95 9.71 -3.68
N PHE A 179 -7.02 9.25 -3.04
CA PHE A 179 -6.96 8.45 -1.82
C PHE A 179 -8.13 7.46 -1.83
N THR A 180 -7.90 6.24 -1.37
CA THR A 180 -8.97 5.29 -1.10
C THR A 180 -9.16 5.18 0.40
N LEU A 181 -10.36 5.47 0.91
CA LEU A 181 -10.68 5.43 2.33
C LEU A 181 -11.58 4.23 2.64
N VAL A 182 -11.10 3.32 3.49
CA VAL A 182 -11.82 2.08 3.82
C VAL A 182 -11.77 1.84 5.32
N ASN A 183 -12.85 1.31 5.89
CA ASN A 183 -12.81 0.83 7.27
C ASN A 183 -11.93 -0.44 7.36
N GLN A 184 -10.97 -0.49 8.28
CA GLN A 184 -10.03 -1.61 8.44
C GLN A 184 -10.68 -2.97 8.69
N SER A 185 -11.93 -2.98 9.19
CA SER A 185 -12.71 -4.22 9.35
C SER A 185 -13.29 -4.75 8.03
N ASP A 186 -13.29 -3.94 6.97
CA ASP A 186 -13.73 -4.28 5.62
C ASP A 186 -12.54 -4.56 4.70
N TRP A 187 -11.78 -5.61 5.03
CA TRP A 187 -10.63 -6.03 4.23
C TRP A 187 -11.02 -6.37 2.78
N GLN A 188 -12.26 -6.83 2.54
CA GLN A 188 -12.76 -7.12 1.19
C GLN A 188 -12.94 -5.84 0.38
N GLY A 189 -13.50 -4.78 0.99
CA GLY A 189 -13.57 -3.46 0.39
C GLY A 189 -12.17 -2.91 0.06
N ALA A 190 -11.20 -3.11 0.95
CA ALA A 190 -9.81 -2.70 0.71
C ALA A 190 -9.20 -3.45 -0.49
N VAL A 191 -9.30 -4.79 -0.54
CA VAL A 191 -8.78 -5.56 -1.68
C VAL A 191 -9.52 -5.22 -2.97
N GLY A 192 -10.85 -5.14 -2.94
CA GLY A 192 -11.68 -4.88 -4.12
C GLY A 192 -11.51 -3.48 -4.73
N SER A 193 -11.02 -2.52 -3.95
CA SER A 193 -10.79 -1.14 -4.40
C SER A 193 -9.37 -0.87 -4.89
N ALA A 194 -8.44 -1.82 -4.77
CA ALA A 194 -7.04 -1.65 -5.12
C ALA A 194 -6.79 -1.23 -6.59
N ILE A 195 -7.73 -1.53 -7.50
CA ILE A 195 -7.65 -1.12 -8.90
C ILE A 195 -7.71 0.40 -9.09
N LEU A 196 -8.31 1.14 -8.14
CA LEU A 196 -8.36 2.60 -8.16
C LEU A 196 -6.96 3.24 -8.09
N SER A 197 -5.97 2.49 -7.60
CA SER A 197 -4.58 2.94 -7.49
C SER A 197 -3.80 2.89 -8.79
N HIS A 198 -4.26 2.13 -9.79
CA HIS A 198 -3.58 2.01 -11.09
C HIS A 198 -4.20 2.92 -12.17
N LEU A 199 -5.50 3.17 -12.12
CA LEU A 199 -6.24 3.92 -13.14
C LEU A 199 -6.72 5.27 -12.59
N GLY A 200 -6.16 6.37 -13.11
CA GLY A 200 -6.59 7.73 -12.78
C GLY A 200 -5.64 8.44 -11.81
N PHE A 201 -6.18 9.02 -10.74
CA PHE A 201 -5.37 9.63 -9.68
C PHE A 201 -4.79 8.51 -8.80
N HIS A 202 -3.47 8.39 -8.76
CA HIS A 202 -2.75 7.48 -7.85
C HIS A 202 -3.32 7.60 -6.43
N ALA A 203 -4.04 6.55 -6.02
CA ALA A 203 -4.87 6.54 -4.82
C ALA A 203 -4.32 5.53 -3.80
N PRO A 204 -3.38 5.92 -2.91
CA PRO A 204 -3.03 5.11 -1.74
C PRO A 204 -4.26 4.77 -0.89
N LEU A 205 -4.24 3.58 -0.29
CA LEU A 205 -5.21 3.19 0.73
C LEU A 205 -4.93 3.90 2.05
N LEU A 206 -5.98 4.50 2.63
CA LEU A 206 -6.05 5.01 3.98
C LEU A 206 -7.11 4.23 4.75
N LEU A 207 -6.76 3.80 5.96
CA LEU A 207 -7.64 3.00 6.80
C LEU A 207 -8.27 3.81 7.93
N VAL A 208 -9.55 3.54 8.20
CA VAL A 208 -10.28 4.08 9.36
C VAL A 208 -10.84 2.95 10.21
N SER A 209 -11.26 3.22 11.44
CA SER A 209 -11.85 2.20 12.32
C SER A 209 -13.23 2.58 12.83
N ASP A 210 -13.42 3.86 13.17
CA ASP A 210 -14.67 4.39 13.68
C ASP A 210 -15.54 4.91 12.53
N PRO A 211 -16.81 4.48 12.41
CA PRO A 211 -17.71 4.97 11.38
C PRO A 211 -18.14 6.43 11.53
N ASN A 212 -17.87 7.08 12.65
CA ASN A 212 -18.31 8.45 12.91
C ASN A 212 -17.15 9.45 13.04
N GLN A 213 -15.91 8.98 13.11
CA GLN A 213 -14.76 9.83 13.35
C GLN A 213 -13.52 9.37 12.59
N LEU A 214 -12.87 10.30 11.89
CA LEU A 214 -11.54 10.04 11.33
C LEU A 214 -10.52 9.85 12.45
N PRO A 215 -9.72 8.77 12.43
CA PRO A 215 -8.56 8.66 13.31
C PRO A 215 -7.61 9.84 13.11
N ALA A 216 -7.00 10.33 14.20
CA ALA A 216 -6.10 11.47 14.15
C ALA A 216 -4.98 11.33 13.09
N PRO A 217 -4.29 10.18 12.94
CA PRO A 217 -3.26 10.03 11.91
C PRO A 217 -3.77 10.29 10.48
N VAL A 218 -5.01 9.89 10.18
CA VAL A 218 -5.63 10.09 8.86
C VAL A 218 -6.07 11.54 8.71
N SER A 219 -6.73 12.11 9.73
CA SER A 219 -7.19 13.50 9.70
C SER A 219 -6.03 14.48 9.56
N ASP A 220 -4.95 14.26 10.31
CA ASP A 220 -3.75 15.11 10.27
C ASP A 220 -3.06 15.00 8.92
N TYR A 221 -2.92 13.79 8.39
CA TYR A 221 -2.36 13.57 7.06
C TYR A 221 -3.19 14.23 5.95
N LEU A 222 -4.51 14.05 5.98
CA LEU A 222 -5.45 14.70 5.07
C LEU A 222 -5.39 16.23 5.16
N GLY A 223 -5.06 16.79 6.33
CA GLY A 223 -4.77 18.20 6.51
C GLY A 223 -3.48 18.64 5.83
N VAL A 224 -2.40 17.85 5.93
CA VAL A 224 -1.12 18.10 5.25
C VAL A 224 -1.31 18.13 3.74
N VAL A 225 -2.02 17.16 3.17
CA VAL A 225 -2.20 17.04 1.70
C VAL A 225 -3.39 17.85 1.18
N ARG A 226 -4.01 18.69 2.02
CA ARG A 226 -5.19 19.48 1.62
C ARG A 226 -4.84 20.49 0.52
N PRO A 227 -5.63 20.56 -0.58
CA PRO A 227 -5.40 21.52 -1.64
C PRO A 227 -5.73 22.96 -1.21
N THR A 228 -4.94 23.92 -1.71
CA THR A 228 -5.16 25.36 -1.53
C THR A 228 -4.99 26.10 -2.85
N PHE A 229 -5.66 27.25 -2.99
CA PHE A 229 -5.52 28.14 -4.15
C PHE A 229 -5.10 29.54 -3.74
N LEU A 230 -4.55 30.30 -4.69
CA LEU A 230 -4.16 31.71 -4.51
C LEU A 230 -5.14 32.69 -5.18
N VAL A 231 -5.59 32.37 -6.40
CA VAL A 231 -6.43 33.27 -7.20
C VAL A 231 -7.83 32.71 -7.34
N SER A 232 -7.96 31.48 -7.87
CA SER A 232 -9.25 30.82 -8.06
C SER A 232 -9.19 29.35 -7.65
N PRO A 233 -10.26 28.79 -7.05
CA PRO A 233 -10.38 27.35 -6.86
C PRO A 233 -10.23 26.58 -8.19
N GLY A 234 -10.53 27.20 -9.33
CA GLY A 234 -10.39 26.57 -10.65
C GLY A 234 -8.96 26.12 -10.99
N ASP A 235 -7.95 26.72 -10.35
CA ASP A 235 -6.53 26.54 -10.68
C ASP A 235 -5.97 25.17 -10.23
N GLY A 236 -6.67 24.48 -9.32
CA GLY A 236 -6.17 23.24 -8.70
C GLY A 236 -4.92 23.46 -7.84
N PRO A 237 -4.22 22.39 -7.44
CA PRO A 237 -4.52 20.98 -7.72
C PRO A 237 -5.73 20.45 -6.92
N TYR A 238 -6.33 19.35 -7.37
CA TYR A 238 -7.49 18.72 -6.73
C TYR A 238 -7.12 17.37 -6.12
N ASN A 239 -7.65 17.09 -4.93
CA ASN A 239 -7.65 15.74 -4.39
C ASN A 239 -8.94 15.01 -4.78
N MET A 240 -8.89 13.69 -4.78
CA MET A 240 -10.07 12.82 -4.89
C MET A 240 -10.02 11.75 -3.82
N VAL A 241 -11.06 11.65 -3.00
CA VAL A 241 -11.16 10.58 -1.99
C VAL A 241 -12.29 9.63 -2.36
N TYR A 242 -11.94 8.39 -2.67
CA TYR A 242 -12.88 7.29 -2.86
C TYR A 242 -13.25 6.71 -1.50
N VAL A 243 -14.50 6.82 -1.09
CA VAL A 243 -14.99 6.17 0.13
C VAL A 243 -15.59 4.83 -0.25
N VAL A 244 -15.04 3.73 0.31
CA VAL A 244 -15.50 2.37 0.02
C VAL A 244 -16.10 1.76 1.28
N GLY A 245 -17.35 1.32 1.16
CA GLY A 245 -18.10 0.71 2.26
C GLY A 245 -19.54 1.22 2.31
N ASP A 246 -20.23 0.87 3.39
CA ASP A 246 -21.58 1.33 3.69
C ASP A 246 -21.59 2.38 4.82
N TYR A 247 -22.76 2.95 5.10
CA TYR A 247 -22.93 3.95 6.17
C TYR A 247 -22.74 3.39 7.59
N ALA A 248 -22.69 2.07 7.79
CA ALA A 248 -22.38 1.48 9.08
C ALA A 248 -20.87 1.44 9.35
N ARG A 249 -20.05 1.45 8.27
CA ARG A 249 -18.58 1.44 8.33
C ARG A 249 -17.96 2.83 8.19
N ILE A 250 -18.59 3.70 7.41
CA ILE A 250 -18.21 5.10 7.20
C ILE A 250 -19.51 5.91 7.05
N SER A 251 -19.98 6.48 8.16
CA SER A 251 -21.26 7.17 8.23
C SER A 251 -21.32 8.39 7.32
N TRP A 252 -22.55 8.80 6.98
CA TRP A 252 -22.76 10.01 6.19
C TRP A 252 -22.07 11.26 6.79
N PRO A 253 -22.19 11.57 8.11
CA PRO A 253 -21.44 12.67 8.71
C PRO A 253 -19.92 12.56 8.52
N GLN A 254 -19.36 11.36 8.62
CA GLN A 254 -17.92 11.16 8.40
C GLN A 254 -17.53 11.40 6.94
N GLN A 255 -18.34 10.96 5.97
CA GLN A 255 -18.12 11.24 4.54
C GLN A 255 -18.15 12.74 4.25
N VAL A 256 -19.09 13.48 4.86
CA VAL A 256 -19.14 14.94 4.78
C VAL A 256 -17.89 15.57 5.40
N ALA A 257 -17.44 15.09 6.56
CA ALA A 257 -16.22 15.58 7.19
C ALA A 257 -14.97 15.36 6.31
N VAL A 258 -14.86 14.19 5.67
CA VAL A 258 -13.79 13.89 4.69
C VAL A 258 -13.88 14.87 3.52
N ASN A 259 -15.05 15.04 2.91
CA ASN A 259 -15.25 15.99 1.81
C ASN A 259 -14.82 17.41 2.20
N SER A 260 -15.36 17.94 3.31
CA SER A 260 -15.03 19.29 3.79
C SER A 260 -13.55 19.44 4.17
N SER A 261 -12.89 18.38 4.64
CA SER A 261 -11.44 18.42 4.91
C SER A 261 -10.60 18.57 3.65
N GLN A 262 -11.11 18.10 2.50
CA GLN A 262 -10.43 18.13 1.20
C GLN A 262 -10.93 19.23 0.27
N GLU A 263 -11.94 20.00 0.69
CA GLU A 263 -12.34 21.22 0.01
C GLU A 263 -11.19 22.23 -0.02
N MET A 264 -11.00 22.84 -1.18
CA MET A 264 -10.00 23.86 -1.37
C MET A 264 -10.31 25.12 -0.57
N ALA A 265 -9.30 25.62 0.14
CA ALA A 265 -9.34 26.90 0.82
C ALA A 265 -8.41 27.90 0.15
N ASN A 266 -8.76 29.19 0.23
CA ASN A 266 -7.83 30.25 -0.15
C ASN A 266 -6.64 30.19 0.82
N ARG A 267 -5.42 30.14 0.29
CA ARG A 267 -4.21 30.07 1.11
C ARG A 267 -4.06 31.28 2.05
N HIS A 268 -4.59 32.44 1.66
CA HIS A 268 -4.59 33.63 2.52
C HIS A 268 -5.44 33.45 3.79
N ASP A 269 -6.46 32.60 3.73
CA ASP A 269 -7.39 32.33 4.84
C ASP A 269 -7.00 31.05 5.62
N SER A 270 -6.04 30.27 5.11
CA SER A 270 -5.62 28.99 5.69
C SER A 270 -4.10 28.84 5.70
N PRO A 271 -3.41 29.29 6.79
CA PRO A 271 -1.96 29.24 6.89
C PRO A 271 -1.37 27.81 6.97
N ASN A 272 -2.22 26.79 7.10
CA ASN A 272 -1.79 25.39 7.31
C ASN A 272 -1.80 24.53 6.02
N GLY A 273 -2.13 25.09 4.84
CA GLY A 273 -2.11 24.32 3.59
C GLY A 273 -0.70 24.10 3.05
N SER A 274 -0.39 22.88 2.62
CA SER A 274 0.92 22.57 2.01
C SER A 274 1.10 23.26 0.65
N VAL A 275 2.36 23.52 0.32
CA VAL A 275 2.75 24.15 -0.94
C VAL A 275 2.79 23.08 -2.02
N TYR A 276 1.88 23.14 -3.00
CA TYR A 276 2.06 22.40 -4.24
C TYR A 276 3.32 22.91 -4.95
N VAL A 277 4.31 22.04 -5.10
CA VAL A 277 5.47 22.26 -5.95
C VAL A 277 5.27 21.42 -7.20
N ALA A 278 5.03 22.07 -8.34
CA ALA A 278 4.88 21.37 -9.61
C ALA A 278 6.13 20.49 -9.87
N PRO A 279 5.96 19.23 -10.33
CA PRO A 279 7.08 18.41 -10.74
C PRO A 279 7.88 19.12 -11.85
N ARG A 280 9.20 19.13 -11.73
CA ARG A 280 10.09 19.56 -12.83
C ARG A 280 10.25 18.45 -13.85
#